data_AF-A0A542S9Y4-F1
#
_entry.id   AF-A0A542S9Y4-F1
#
_cell.length_a   1.000
_cell.length_b   1.000
_cell.length_c   1.000
_cell.angle_alpha   90.00
_cell.angle_beta   90.00
_cell.angle_gamma   90.00
#
_symmetry.space_group_name_H-M   'P 1'
#
loop_
_entity.id
_entity.type
_entity.pdbx_description
1 polymer ?
#
loop_
_entity_poly.entity_id
_entity_poly.type
_entity_poly.pdbx_seq_one_letter_code
_entity_poly.pdbx_strand_id
1 'polypeptide(L)'
;MFPLIGMPQGAEWLVILAIVVLVFGAAKLPDLARGTGQALRIFKAETKGLRDDEDKDDKKKPTTPTGELNAADTRLDDVAEGEIVEDRRENNA
;
A
#
# COMPACT_ATOMS: atom_id res chain seq x y z
N MET A 1 -44.27 -7.49 22.03
CA MET A 1 -43.38 -6.56 22.74
C MET A 1 -41.95 -6.94 22.37
N PHE A 2 -41.24 -5.99 21.76
CA PHE A 2 -39.91 -6.04 21.10
C PHE A 2 -39.80 -6.76 19.74
N PRO A 3 -38.90 -6.33 18.81
CA PRO A 3 -37.85 -5.31 18.96
C PRO A 3 -37.78 -4.19 17.90
N LEU A 4 -37.09 -3.14 18.35
CA LEU A 4 -36.50 -1.99 17.70
C LEU A 4 -35.52 -2.38 16.55
N ILE A 5 -36.00 -3.07 15.51
CA ILE A 5 -35.27 -3.29 14.25
C ILE A 5 -35.66 -2.15 13.31
N GLY A 6 -34.96 -1.02 13.40
CA GLY A 6 -35.38 0.16 12.63
C GLY A 6 -34.50 1.39 12.75
N MET A 7 -33.24 1.26 13.15
CA MET A 7 -32.31 2.39 13.09
C MET A 7 -31.16 2.07 12.13
N PRO A 8 -31.36 2.32 10.82
CA PRO A 8 -30.29 2.26 9.82
C PRO A 8 -29.40 3.49 9.99
N GLN A 9 -28.32 3.39 10.78
CA GLN A 9 -27.35 4.49 10.91
C GLN A 9 -25.92 4.07 10.60
N GLY A 10 -25.69 2.80 10.24
CA GLY A 10 -24.32 2.31 9.99
C GLY A 10 -24.20 0.81 9.75
N ALA A 11 -25.18 0.02 10.18
CA ALA A 11 -25.17 -1.42 9.95
C ALA A 11 -25.21 -1.76 8.45
N GLU A 12 -25.91 -0.96 7.64
CA GLU A 12 -26.00 -1.12 6.19
C GLU A 12 -24.62 -0.99 5.53
N TRP A 13 -23.81 -0.02 5.96
CA TRP A 13 -22.45 0.16 5.46
C TRP A 13 -21.55 -1.03 5.79
N LEU A 14 -21.70 -1.62 6.98
CA LEU A 14 -20.98 -2.83 7.36
C LEU A 14 -21.41 -4.04 6.50
N VAL A 15 -22.70 -4.18 6.21
CA VAL A 15 -23.20 -5.25 5.34
C VAL A 15 -22.66 -5.10 3.91
N ILE A 16 -22.67 -3.88 3.36
CA ILE A 16 -22.11 -3.62 2.02
C ILE A 16 -20.61 -3.91 2.00
N LEU A 17 -19.86 -3.42 3.00
CA LEU A 17 -18.42 -3.69 3.10
C LEU A 17 -18.13 -5.19 3.20
N ALA A 18 -18.93 -5.93 3.98
CA ALA A 18 -18.80 -7.37 4.10
C ALA A 18 -19.00 -8.09 2.75
N ILE A 19 -20.00 -7.68 1.95
CA ILE A 19 -20.22 -8.22 0.60
C ILE A 19 -19.03 -7.91 -0.32
N VAL A 20 -18.51 -6.69 -0.31
CA VAL A 20 -17.33 -6.30 -1.11
C VAL A 20 -16.11 -7.14 -0.72
N VAL A 21 -15.85 -7.32 0.57
CA VAL A 21 -14.75 -8.17 1.06
C VAL A 21 -14.96 -9.63 0.66
N LEU A 22 -16.19 -10.14 0.61
CA LEU A 22 -16.48 -11.51 0.19
C LEU A 22 -16.20 -11.73 -1.31
N VAL A 23 -16.56 -10.76 -2.15
CA VAL A 23 -16.38 -10.84 -3.62
C VAL A 23 -14.92 -10.63 -4.02
N PHE A 24 -14.26 -9.61 -3.45
CA PHE A 24 -12.89 -9.24 -3.82
C PHE A 24 -11.83 -9.95 -2.96
N GLY A 25 -12.17 -10.37 -1.75
CA GLY A 25 -11.25 -10.94 -0.77
C GLY A 25 -10.57 -9.87 0.11
N ALA A 26 -10.28 -10.23 1.36
CA ALA A 26 -9.65 -9.35 2.34
C ALA A 26 -8.23 -8.88 1.93
N ALA A 27 -7.52 -9.67 1.11
CA ALA A 27 -6.18 -9.33 0.63
C ALA A 27 -6.17 -8.36 -0.56
N LYS A 28 -7.24 -8.30 -1.38
CA LYS A 28 -7.25 -7.50 -2.61
C LYS A 28 -7.72 -6.07 -2.42
N LEU A 29 -8.63 -5.82 -1.49
CA LEU A 29 -9.03 -4.46 -1.10
C LEU A 29 -7.85 -3.56 -0.67
N PRO A 30 -6.97 -3.98 0.26
CA PRO A 30 -5.84 -3.14 0.68
C PRO A 30 -4.79 -2.98 -0.42
N ASP A 31 -4.59 -4.00 -1.26
CA ASP A 31 -3.65 -3.96 -2.39
C ASP A 31 -4.10 -2.92 -3.45
N LEU A 32 -5.38 -2.96 -3.83
CA LEU A 32 -5.98 -1.98 -4.75
C LEU A 32 -6.01 -0.56 -4.16
N ALA A 33 -6.28 -0.44 -2.85
CA ALA A 33 -6.28 0.84 -2.15
C ALA A 33 -4.88 1.46 -2.07
N ARG A 34 -3.82 0.65 -1.88
CA ARG A 34 -2.43 1.11 -1.87
C ARG A 34 -2.04 1.73 -3.22
N GLY A 35 -2.31 1.04 -4.32
CA GLY A 35 -2.01 1.55 -5.67
C GLY A 35 -2.83 2.80 -6.03
N THR A 36 -4.14 2.75 -5.81
CA THR A 36 -5.05 3.89 -6.11
C THR A 36 -4.75 5.10 -5.22
N GLY A 37 -4.46 4.88 -3.94
CA GLY A 37 -4.11 5.93 -2.98
C GLY A 37 -2.81 6.65 -3.33
N GLN A 38 -1.81 5.91 -3.84
CA GLN A 38 -0.56 6.51 -4.32
C GLN A 38 -0.80 7.39 -5.57
N ALA A 39 -1.59 6.92 -6.53
CA ALA A 39 -1.96 7.70 -7.71
C ALA A 39 -2.74 8.97 -7.35
N LEU A 40 -3.74 8.85 -6.47
CA LEU A 40 -4.50 9.99 -5.95
C LEU A 40 -3.62 10.98 -5.19
N ARG A 41 -2.64 10.52 -4.43
CA ARG A 41 -1.69 11.37 -3.70
C ARG A 41 -0.84 12.22 -4.66
N ILE A 42 -0.31 11.60 -5.71
CA ILE A 42 0.50 12.31 -6.72
C ILE A 42 -0.39 13.33 -7.45
N PHE A 43 -1.55 12.89 -7.93
CA PHE A 43 -2.51 13.78 -8.60
C PHE A 43 -2.93 14.96 -7.71
N LYS A 44 -3.17 14.73 -6.42
CA LYS A 44 -3.50 15.79 -5.45
C LYS A 44 -2.34 16.76 -5.25
N ALA A 45 -1.10 16.27 -5.19
CA ALA A 45 0.08 17.10 -5.00
C ALA A 45 0.33 18.00 -6.23
N GLU A 46 0.23 17.44 -7.43
CA GLU A 46 0.33 18.20 -8.69
C GLU A 46 -0.81 19.20 -8.82
N THR A 47 -2.06 18.76 -8.61
CA THR A 47 -3.25 19.63 -8.69
C THR A 47 -3.23 20.71 -7.60
N LYS A 48 -2.65 20.45 -6.43
CA LYS A 48 -2.46 21.46 -5.39
C LYS A 48 -1.49 22.52 -5.86
N GLY A 49 -0.34 22.16 -6.44
CA GLY A 49 0.60 23.15 -7.00
C GLY A 49 -0.02 24.08 -8.04
N LEU A 50 -1.00 23.60 -8.82
CA LEU A 50 -1.76 24.42 -9.77
C LEU A 50 -2.81 25.34 -9.12
N ARG A 51 -3.30 25.01 -7.92
CA ARG A 51 -4.30 25.80 -7.17
C ARG A 51 -3.67 26.73 -6.14
N ASP A 52 -2.46 26.43 -5.67
CA ASP A 52 -1.72 27.13 -4.61
C ASP A 52 -0.92 28.33 -5.15
N ASP A 53 -0.82 28.51 -6.47
CA ASP A 53 -0.21 29.72 -7.09
C ASP A 53 -0.99 31.02 -6.78
N GLU A 54 -2.15 30.92 -6.10
CA GLU A 54 -2.93 32.06 -5.59
C GLU A 54 -2.70 32.38 -4.10
N ASP A 55 -2.15 31.47 -3.27
CA ASP A 55 -1.97 31.69 -1.83
C ASP A 55 -0.58 31.25 -1.35
N LYS A 56 0.25 32.23 -0.99
CA LYS A 56 1.66 32.04 -0.64
C LYS A 56 1.88 31.28 0.68
N ASP A 57 2.99 30.54 0.67
CA ASP A 57 3.84 30.13 1.80
C ASP A 57 3.26 29.16 2.83
N ASP A 58 3.63 27.87 2.76
CA ASP A 58 4.13 27.16 3.95
C ASP A 58 4.91 25.85 3.67
N LYS A 59 6.21 25.93 3.97
CA LYS A 59 7.15 24.92 4.52
C LYS A 59 7.19 23.47 3.98
N LYS A 60 8.29 23.29 3.23
CA LYS A 60 9.05 22.08 2.88
C LYS A 60 9.24 21.01 3.98
N LYS A 61 8.99 19.73 3.62
CA LYS A 61 9.79 18.47 3.81
C LYS A 61 8.91 17.25 4.17
N PRO A 62 9.35 15.98 3.95
CA PRO A 62 10.11 15.39 2.84
C PRO A 62 9.27 14.33 2.09
N THR A 63 9.60 14.12 0.82
CA THR A 63 9.25 12.94 0.04
C THR A 63 10.13 11.77 0.46
N THR A 64 9.67 10.95 1.41
CA THR A 64 10.26 9.61 1.64
C THR A 64 9.40 8.58 0.91
N PRO A 65 9.97 7.77 0.00
CA PRO A 65 9.29 6.67 -0.63
C PRO A 65 9.22 5.53 0.39
N THR A 66 8.19 5.50 1.24
CA THR A 66 7.90 4.31 2.06
C THR A 66 6.78 3.54 1.38
N GLY A 67 7.14 2.92 0.25
CA GLY A 67 6.40 1.85 -0.41
C GLY A 67 7.00 0.47 -0.12
N GLU A 68 7.88 0.36 0.88
CA GLU A 68 8.40 -0.92 1.38
C GLU A 68 7.79 -1.20 2.75
N LEU A 69 6.56 -1.72 2.78
CA LEU A 69 6.06 -2.49 3.94
C LEU A 69 5.15 -3.61 3.43
N ASN A 70 5.74 -4.81 3.46
CA ASN A 70 5.23 -6.15 3.15
C ASN A 70 5.42 -6.67 1.72
N ALA A 71 6.69 -6.76 1.33
CA ALA A 71 7.20 -7.86 0.51
C ALA A 71 8.10 -8.82 1.32
N ALA A 72 8.02 -8.77 2.66
CA ALA A 72 8.85 -9.54 3.59
C ALA A 72 8.14 -10.78 4.16
N ASP A 73 7.28 -11.45 3.38
CA ASP A 73 6.65 -12.70 3.82
C ASP A 73 6.46 -13.67 2.65
N THR A 74 7.51 -13.97 1.86
CA THR A 74 7.42 -15.15 0.99
C THR A 74 8.73 -15.87 0.61
N ARG A 75 9.95 -15.30 0.58
CA ARG A 75 11.05 -15.97 -0.20
C ARG A 75 12.51 -15.81 0.24
N LEU A 76 12.88 -15.76 1.52
CA LEU A 76 14.33 -15.70 1.88
C LEU A 76 14.84 -16.71 2.93
N ASP A 77 14.01 -17.64 3.41
CA ASP A 77 14.47 -18.72 4.32
C ASP A 77 15.01 -19.97 3.60
N ASP A 78 15.09 -20.00 2.27
CA ASP A 78 15.68 -21.11 1.50
C ASP A 78 17.15 -20.83 1.13
N VAL A 79 17.90 -20.28 2.10
CA VAL A 79 19.37 -20.28 2.11
C VAL A 79 19.83 -21.49 2.90
N ALA A 80 19.79 -22.66 2.27
CA ALA A 80 20.53 -23.84 2.70
C ALA A 80 20.88 -24.66 1.46
N GLU A 81 22.13 -25.14 1.41
CA GLU A 81 22.69 -26.19 0.54
C GLU A 81 23.74 -25.73 -0.50
N GLY A 82 25.01 -26.06 -0.21
CA GLY A 82 26.13 -26.21 -1.16
C GLY A 82 26.96 -24.95 -1.42
N GLU A 83 28.17 -24.73 -0.86
CA GLU A 83 29.42 -25.45 -1.17
C GLU A 83 29.69 -25.45 -2.70
N ILE A 84 30.71 -24.81 -3.27
CA ILE A 84 32.15 -24.91 -3.01
C ILE A 84 32.90 -23.69 -3.58
N VAL A 85 34.07 -23.47 -2.99
CA VAL A 85 35.11 -22.47 -3.26
C VAL A 85 35.90 -22.78 -4.55
N GLU A 86 36.59 -21.73 -5.03
CA GLU A 86 37.88 -21.74 -5.75
C GLU A 86 37.87 -21.47 -7.28
N ASP A 87 38.95 -20.81 -7.72
CA ASP A 87 39.50 -20.78 -9.10
C ASP A 87 39.37 -19.53 -10.00
N ARG A 88 39.66 -18.31 -9.48
CA ARG A 88 39.88 -17.13 -10.34
C ARG A 88 40.93 -16.14 -9.81
N ARG A 89 42.07 -16.64 -9.33
CA ARG A 89 43.18 -15.83 -8.82
C ARG A 89 44.46 -15.88 -9.68
N GLU A 90 44.39 -16.28 -10.96
CA GLU A 90 45.61 -16.52 -11.75
C GLU A 90 45.63 -15.98 -13.19
N ASN A 91 44.88 -14.91 -13.53
CA ASN A 91 45.03 -14.27 -14.85
C ASN A 91 45.32 -12.77 -14.73
N ASN A 92 46.53 -12.46 -14.26
CA ASN A 92 47.19 -11.18 -14.47
C ASN A 92 48.69 -11.44 -14.64
N ALA A 93 49.06 -11.88 -15.84
CA ALA A 93 50.43 -11.92 -16.37
C ALA A 93 50.40 -11.46 -17.83
#